data_AF-A0A519E8H3-F1
#
_entry.id   AF-A0A519E8H3-F1
#
_cell.length_a   1.000
_cell.length_b   1.000
_cell.length_c   1.000
_cell.angle_alpha   90.00
_cell.angle_beta   90.00
_cell.angle_gamma   90.00
#
_symmetry.space_group_name_H-M   'P 1'
#
loop_
_entity.id
_entity.type
_entity.pdbx_description
1 polymer ?
#
loop_
_entity_poly.entity_id
_entity_poly.type
_entity_poly.pdbx_seq_one_letter_code
_entity_poly.pdbx_strand_id
1 'polypeptide(L)'
;MNSIQIGLANGIVLLLLSLVCFSIAFIAHKYIDAIESRLTNCSYVSDTRKVWSNAGLMGKVMRGGVIAAVVMMPKIHAKRGLVNAGEVGRLPSYYKKLLVVPIALGSVLILCLIALNLASRLISQ
;
A
#
# COMPACT_ATOMS: atom_id res chain seq x y z
N MET A 1 -2.65 -12.15 -30.72
CA MET A 1 -3.39 -12.45 -29.47
C MET A 1 -4.81 -12.00 -29.66
N ASN A 2 -5.80 -12.89 -29.49
CA ASN A 2 -7.20 -12.51 -29.64
C ASN A 2 -7.58 -11.55 -28.50
N SER A 3 -8.39 -10.52 -28.80
CA SER A 3 -8.84 -9.49 -27.85
C SER A 3 -9.43 -10.06 -26.56
N ILE A 4 -10.03 -11.26 -26.66
CA ILE A 4 -10.56 -12.05 -25.54
C ILE A 4 -9.47 -12.47 -24.55
N GLN A 5 -8.29 -12.91 -25.03
CA GLN A 5 -7.17 -13.32 -24.15
C GLN A 5 -6.59 -12.14 -23.38
N ILE A 6 -6.53 -10.96 -24.00
CA ILE A 6 -6.06 -9.73 -23.35
C ILE A 6 -7.05 -9.29 -22.27
N GLY A 7 -8.36 -9.37 -22.56
CA GLY A 7 -9.41 -9.11 -21.58
C GLY A 7 -9.35 -10.04 -20.36
N LEU A 8 -9.18 -11.34 -20.60
CA LEU A 8 -8.99 -12.35 -19.53
C LEU A 8 -7.74 -12.08 -18.70
N ALA A 9 -6.60 -11.79 -19.34
CA ALA A 9 -5.36 -11.47 -18.65
C ALA A 9 -5.51 -10.23 -17.76
N ASN A 10 -6.13 -9.16 -18.27
CA ASN A 10 -6.40 -7.95 -17.49
C ASN A 10 -7.31 -8.25 -16.29
N GLY A 11 -8.36 -9.05 -16.48
CA GLY A 11 -9.27 -9.46 -15.41
C GLY A 11 -8.55 -10.22 -14.29
N ILE A 12 -7.69 -11.18 -14.64
CA ILE A 12 -6.89 -11.96 -13.69
C ILE A 12 -5.93 -11.06 -12.90
N VAL A 13 -5.25 -10.14 -13.58
CA VAL A 13 -4.32 -9.20 -12.92
C VAL A 13 -5.06 -8.27 -11.96
N LEU A 14 -6.26 -7.79 -12.33
CA LEU A 14 -7.12 -6.98 -11.46
C LEU A 14 -7.58 -7.74 -10.22
N LEU A 15 -7.92 -9.02 -10.37
CA LEU A 15 -8.37 -9.88 -9.29
C LEU A 15 -7.22 -10.18 -8.30
N LEU A 16 -6.01 -10.46 -8.82
CA LEU A 16 -4.79 -10.57 -8.02
C LEU A 16 -4.47 -9.26 -7.28
N LEU A 17 -4.59 -8.11 -7.95
CA LEU A 17 -4.43 -6.79 -7.34
C LEU A 17 -5.40 -6.57 -6.18
N SER A 18 -6.65 -6.96 -6.36
CA SER A 18 -7.68 -6.85 -5.33
C SER A 18 -7.34 -7.71 -4.11
N LEU A 19 -6.84 -8.94 -4.33
CA LEU A 19 -6.35 -9.84 -3.28
C LEU A 19 -5.14 -9.27 -2.53
N VAL A 20 -4.19 -8.67 -3.24
CA VAL A 20 -3.04 -7.99 -2.64
C VAL A 20 -3.49 -6.79 -1.81
N CYS A 21 -4.40 -5.96 -2.34
CA CYS A 21 -4.99 -4.84 -1.60
C CYS A 21 -5.73 -5.31 -0.35
N PHE A 22 -6.52 -6.39 -0.42
CA PHE A 22 -7.18 -6.99 0.74
C PHE A 22 -6.19 -7.52 1.76
N SER A 23 -5.11 -8.15 1.32
CA SER A 23 -4.05 -8.65 2.19
C SER A 23 -3.35 -7.50 2.92
N ILE A 24 -3.03 -6.43 2.20
CA ILE A 24 -2.47 -5.20 2.78
C ILE A 24 -3.47 -4.59 3.76
N ALA A 25 -4.74 -4.48 3.40
CA ALA A 25 -5.78 -3.93 4.26
C ALA A 25 -6.00 -4.78 5.52
N PHE A 26 -5.90 -6.11 5.42
CA PHE A 26 -6.03 -7.02 6.56
C PHE A 26 -4.82 -6.96 7.49
N ILE A 27 -3.61 -6.97 6.93
CA ILE A 27 -2.36 -6.75 7.67
C ILE A 27 -2.41 -5.38 8.34
N ALA A 28 -2.83 -4.35 7.61
CA ALA A 28 -2.97 -3.02 8.15
C ALA A 28 -4.03 -3.00 9.26
N HIS A 29 -5.22 -3.56 9.08
CA HIS A 29 -6.23 -3.59 10.15
C HIS A 29 -5.75 -4.33 11.41
N LYS A 30 -4.93 -5.39 11.27
CA LYS A 30 -4.44 -6.19 12.40
C LYS A 30 -3.21 -5.59 13.08
N TYR A 31 -2.34 -4.92 12.32
CA TYR A 31 -1.05 -4.43 12.81
C TYR A 31 -0.97 -2.89 12.89
N ILE A 32 -1.91 -2.13 12.30
CA ILE A 32 -2.00 -0.66 12.45
C ILE A 32 -2.06 -0.32 13.92
N ASP A 33 -2.95 -0.90 14.71
CA ASP A 33 -3.12 -0.46 16.10
C ASP A 33 -1.83 -0.67 16.92
N ALA A 34 -1.09 -1.75 16.61
CA ALA A 34 0.22 -2.03 17.20
C ALA A 34 1.34 -1.12 16.67
N ILE A 35 1.30 -0.71 15.41
CA ILE A 35 2.28 0.21 14.80
C ILE A 35 1.97 1.65 15.22
N GLU A 36 0.71 2.03 15.28
CA GLU A 36 0.22 3.37 15.64
C GLU A 36 0.51 3.68 17.11
N SER A 37 0.37 2.69 18.01
CA SER A 37 0.83 2.81 19.40
C SER A 37 2.35 2.95 19.55
N ARG A 38 3.13 2.50 18.55
CA ARG A 38 4.59 2.65 18.49
C ARG A 38 5.05 3.90 17.75
N LEU A 39 4.19 4.55 16.98
CA LEU A 39 4.46 5.75 16.16
C LEU A 39 3.69 6.98 16.68
N THR A 40 3.43 7.04 17.99
CA THR A 40 2.66 8.13 18.60
C THR A 40 3.34 9.50 18.48
N ASN A 41 4.65 9.56 18.24
CA ASN A 41 5.40 10.80 17.99
C ASN A 41 5.47 11.20 16.50
N CYS A 42 4.83 10.45 15.61
CA CYS A 42 4.85 10.73 14.18
C CYS A 42 3.70 11.66 13.79
N SER A 43 3.98 12.96 13.54
CA SER A 43 2.95 13.96 13.18
C SER A 43 2.04 13.50 12.06
N TYR A 44 2.60 12.86 11.04
CA TYR A 44 1.83 12.36 9.89
C TYR A 44 0.82 11.26 10.27
N VAL A 45 1.15 10.40 11.23
CA VAL A 45 0.25 9.35 11.71
C VAL A 45 -0.82 9.96 12.62
N SER A 46 -0.46 10.88 13.50
CA SER A 46 -1.43 11.58 14.36
C SER A 46 -2.40 12.47 13.57
N ASP A 47 -1.94 13.12 12.51
CA ASP A 47 -2.76 13.96 11.64
C ASP A 47 -3.69 13.12 10.78
N THR A 48 -3.18 12.04 10.18
CA THR A 48 -4.03 11.09 9.44
C THR A 48 -5.06 10.44 10.37
N ARG A 49 -4.69 10.18 11.64
CA ARG A 49 -5.62 9.69 12.66
C ARG A 49 -6.73 10.68 12.96
N LYS A 50 -6.42 11.97 13.13
CA LYS A 50 -7.42 13.02 13.35
C LYS A 50 -8.35 13.19 12.14
N VAL A 51 -7.79 13.23 10.94
CA VAL A 51 -8.56 13.44 9.69
C VAL A 51 -9.50 12.28 9.41
N TRP A 52 -9.05 11.03 9.62
CA TRP A 52 -9.81 9.84 9.27
C TRP A 52 -10.54 9.17 10.45
N SER A 53 -10.51 9.77 11.65
CA SER A 53 -11.22 9.26 12.83
C SER A 53 -12.74 9.16 12.61
N ASN A 54 -13.30 10.01 11.76
CA ASN A 54 -14.74 10.07 11.49
C ASN A 54 -15.21 9.12 10.38
N ALA A 55 -14.30 8.47 9.66
CA ALA A 55 -14.63 7.68 8.47
C ALA A 55 -14.86 6.18 8.73
N GLY A 56 -14.93 5.75 10.00
CA GLY A 56 -15.23 4.37 10.38
C GLY A 56 -14.32 3.33 9.72
N LEU A 57 -14.91 2.32 9.06
CA LEU A 57 -14.20 1.23 8.36
C LEU A 57 -13.33 1.74 7.19
N MET A 58 -13.82 2.71 6.43
CA MET A 58 -13.09 3.28 5.27
C MET A 58 -11.87 4.07 5.74
N GLY A 59 -11.99 4.78 6.87
CA GLY A 59 -10.87 5.47 7.51
C GLY A 59 -9.77 4.55 8.00
N LYS A 60 -10.09 3.32 8.43
CA LYS A 60 -9.08 2.32 8.81
C LYS A 60 -8.26 1.84 7.61
N VAL A 61 -8.91 1.61 6.47
CA VAL A 61 -8.22 1.19 5.24
C VAL A 61 -7.29 2.31 4.74
N MET A 62 -7.77 3.55 4.73
CA MET A 62 -6.99 4.70 4.27
C MET A 62 -5.78 4.98 5.18
N ARG A 63 -5.98 4.91 6.51
CA ARG A 63 -4.88 4.98 7.49
C ARG A 63 -3.88 3.85 7.30
N GLY A 64 -4.35 2.66 6.94
CA GLY A 64 -3.50 1.52 6.63
C GLY A 64 -2.59 1.74 5.44
N GLY A 65 -3.12 2.28 4.35
CA GLY A 65 -2.33 2.64 3.18
C GLY A 65 -1.29 3.72 3.48
N VAL A 66 -1.66 4.75 4.26
CA VAL A 66 -0.75 5.83 4.64
C VAL A 66 0.37 5.33 5.56
N ILE A 67 0.04 4.55 6.59
CA ILE A 67 1.04 3.94 7.48
C ILE A 67 1.94 2.97 6.70
N ALA A 68 1.37 2.22 5.76
CA ALA A 68 2.14 1.33 4.89
C ALA A 68 3.15 2.09 4.03
N ALA A 69 2.75 3.20 3.41
CA ALA A 69 3.64 4.05 2.63
C ALA A 69 4.77 4.66 3.48
N VAL A 70 4.44 5.10 4.70
CA VAL A 70 5.40 5.62 5.69
C VAL A 70 6.42 4.56 6.10
N VAL A 71 5.96 3.33 6.38
CA VAL A 71 6.83 2.20 6.77
C VAL A 71 7.68 1.72 5.60
N MET A 72 7.17 1.82 4.37
CA MET A 72 7.89 1.41 3.16
C MET A 72 9.01 2.39 2.79
N MET A 73 8.78 3.70 2.96
CA MET A 73 9.76 4.75 2.64
C MET A 73 10.04 5.70 3.81
N PRO A 74 10.52 5.19 4.96
CA PRO A 74 10.69 5.98 6.16
C PRO A 74 11.78 7.04 6.00
N LYS A 75 12.83 6.73 5.23
CA LYS A 75 13.93 7.67 4.97
C LYS A 75 13.49 8.87 4.11
N ILE A 76 12.54 8.68 3.19
CA ILE A 76 12.02 9.75 2.33
C ILE A 76 11.03 10.61 3.12
N HIS A 77 10.15 9.99 3.91
CA HIS A 77 9.20 10.73 4.75
C HIS A 77 9.89 11.43 5.93
N ALA A 78 10.97 10.87 6.46
CA ALA A 78 11.78 11.53 7.49
C ALA A 78 12.59 12.71 6.95
N LYS A 79 13.11 12.62 5.72
CA LYS A 79 13.74 13.77 5.04
C LYS A 79 12.75 14.93 4.83
N ARG A 80 11.46 14.64 4.72
CA ARG A 80 10.39 15.65 4.61
C ARG A 80 9.88 16.16 5.96
N GLY A 81 10.44 15.69 7.09
CA GLY A 81 9.98 16.06 8.44
C GLY A 81 8.63 15.46 8.83
N LEU A 82 8.05 14.62 7.98
CA LEU A 82 6.72 14.03 8.19
C LEU A 82 6.76 12.86 9.18
N VAL A 83 7.92 12.20 9.29
CA VAL A 83 8.08 10.94 10.05
C VAL A 83 9.37 10.95 10.85
N ASN A 84 9.33 10.47 12.10
CA ASN A 84 10.53 10.36 12.93
C ASN A 84 11.32 9.08 12.54
N ALA A 85 12.45 9.25 11.86
CA ALA A 85 13.30 8.14 11.39
C ALA A 85 13.75 7.20 12.52
N GLY A 86 13.89 7.72 13.74
CA GLY A 86 14.29 6.94 14.91
C GLY A 86 13.25 5.91 15.34
N GLU A 87 11.96 6.26 15.31
CA GLU A 87 10.87 5.34 15.66
C GLU A 87 10.69 4.26 14.60
N VAL A 88 10.75 4.62 13.31
CA VAL A 88 10.65 3.62 12.23
C VAL A 88 11.92 2.76 12.13
N GLY A 89 13.06 3.28 12.57
CA GLY A 89 14.30 2.52 12.75
C GLY A 89 14.14 1.38 13.75
N ARG A 90 13.43 1.64 14.86
CA ARG A 90 13.16 0.68 15.94
C ARG A 90 12.08 -0.36 15.60
N LEU A 91 11.34 -0.20 14.50
CA LEU A 91 10.39 -1.21 14.07
C LEU A 91 11.10 -2.52 13.69
N PRO A 92 10.64 -3.68 14.22
CA PRO A 92 11.17 -4.98 13.83
C PRO A 92 11.16 -5.16 12.31
N SER A 93 12.26 -5.67 11.77
CA SER A 93 12.42 -5.93 10.33
C SER A 93 11.35 -6.86 9.77
N TYR A 94 10.71 -7.66 10.63
CA TYR A 94 9.56 -8.49 10.28
C TYR A 94 8.38 -7.66 9.76
N TYR A 95 7.97 -6.59 10.45
CA TYR A 95 6.87 -5.73 10.01
C TYR A 95 7.21 -4.99 8.71
N LYS A 96 8.46 -4.59 8.55
CA LYS A 96 8.94 -3.97 7.30
C LYS A 96 8.77 -4.93 6.14
N LYS A 97 9.23 -6.19 6.27
CA LYS A 97 9.05 -7.20 5.22
C LYS A 97 7.57 -7.54 4.98
N LEU A 98 6.77 -7.65 6.04
CA LEU A 98 5.36 -8.00 5.95
C LEU A 98 4.53 -6.96 5.16
N LEU A 99 4.92 -5.68 5.20
CA LEU A 99 4.29 -4.63 4.39
C LEU A 99 4.98 -4.43 3.03
N VAL A 100 6.31 -4.48 2.98
CA VAL A 100 7.07 -4.24 1.73
C VAL A 100 6.78 -5.31 0.67
N VAL A 101 6.68 -6.58 1.07
CA VAL A 101 6.45 -7.70 0.14
C VAL A 101 5.14 -7.53 -0.64
N PRO A 102 3.96 -7.36 0.00
CA PRO A 102 2.71 -7.22 -0.75
C PRO A 102 2.65 -5.91 -1.55
N ILE A 103 3.25 -4.81 -1.08
CA ILE A 103 3.28 -3.57 -1.88
C ILE A 103 4.21 -3.73 -3.10
N ALA A 104 5.35 -4.38 -2.96
CA ALA A 104 6.24 -4.68 -4.08
C ALA A 104 5.53 -5.57 -5.11
N LEU A 105 4.86 -6.63 -4.67
CA LEU A 105 3.99 -7.47 -5.51
C LEU A 105 2.89 -6.65 -6.21
N GLY A 106 2.20 -5.78 -5.48
CA GLY A 106 1.19 -4.89 -6.03
C GLY A 106 1.75 -3.94 -7.10
N SER A 107 2.94 -3.36 -6.86
CA SER A 107 3.59 -2.47 -7.82
C SER A 107 3.97 -3.19 -9.12
N VAL A 108 4.47 -4.43 -9.03
CA VAL A 108 4.76 -5.27 -10.19
C VAL A 108 3.49 -5.59 -10.97
N LEU A 109 2.39 -5.92 -10.28
CA LEU A 109 1.09 -6.17 -10.93
C LEU A 109 0.53 -4.93 -11.63
N ILE A 110 0.67 -3.74 -11.04
CA ILE A 110 0.26 -2.48 -11.69
C ILE A 110 1.09 -2.22 -12.95
N LEU A 111 2.41 -2.39 -12.90
CA LEU A 111 3.27 -2.24 -14.07
C LEU A 111 2.89 -3.23 -15.18
N CYS A 112 2.60 -4.47 -14.81
CA CYS A 112 2.13 -5.49 -15.73
C CYS A 112 0.79 -5.10 -16.38
N LEU A 113 -0.13 -4.55 -15.59
CA LEU A 113 -1.43 -4.07 -16.07
C LEU A 113 -1.28 -2.86 -17.03
N ILE A 114 -0.38 -1.93 -16.74
CA ILE A 114 -0.07 -0.81 -17.64
C ILE A 114 0.52 -1.33 -18.96
N ALA A 115 1.46 -2.27 -18.90
CA ALA A 115 2.07 -2.86 -20.08
C ALA A 115 1.05 -3.61 -20.96
N LEU A 116 0.16 -4.40 -20.33
CA LEU A 116 -0.95 -5.08 -21.01
C LEU A 116 -1.94 -4.09 -21.64
N ASN A 117 -2.27 -3.00 -20.93
CA ASN A 117 -3.17 -1.96 -21.45
C ASN A 117 -2.56 -1.24 -22.65
N LEU A 118 -1.26 -0.91 -22.57
CA LEU A 118 -0.52 -0.27 -23.65
C LEU A 118 -0.42 -1.18 -24.88
N ALA A 119 -0.10 -2.45 -24.69
CA ALA A 119 -0.08 -3.44 -25.76
C ALA A 119 -1.47 -3.58 -26.41
N SER A 120 -2.54 -3.59 -25.61
CA SER A 120 -3.91 -3.62 -26.12
C SER A 120 -4.25 -2.39 -26.97
N ARG A 121 -3.78 -1.20 -26.58
CA ARG A 121 -4.00 0.06 -27.31
C ARG A 121 -3.27 0.05 -28.66
N LEU A 122 -2.03 -0.44 -28.69
CA LEU A 122 -1.21 -0.53 -29.90
C LEU A 122 -1.77 -1.52 -30.93
N ILE A 123 -2.44 -2.58 -30.48
CA ILE A 123 -3.08 -3.58 -31.35
C ILE A 123 -4.44 -3.10 -31.89
N SER A 124 -5.07 -2.11 -31.24
CA SER A 124 -6.34 -1.52 -31.68
C SER A 124 -6.19 -0.34 -32.65
N GLN A 125 -4.95 0.11 -32.91
CA GLN A 125 -4.58 1.14 -33.90
C GLN A 125 -4.14 0.47 -35.19
#